data_AF-A0A3B9V038-F1
#
_entry.id   AF-A0A3B9V038-F1
#
_cell.length_a   1.000
_cell.length_b   1.000
_cell.length_c   1.000
_cell.angle_alpha   90.00
_cell.angle_beta   90.00
_cell.angle_gamma   90.00
#
_symmetry.space_group_name_H-M   'P 1'
#
loop_
_entity.id
_entity.type
_entity.pdbx_description
1 polymer ?
#
loop_
_entity_poly.entity_id
_entity_poly.type
_entity_poly.pdbx_seq_one_letter_code
_entity_poly.pdbx_strand_id
1 'polypeptide(L)'
;MFKAQFHYLIARRFVLLHDVTMVGIAWIGAYWLRFNLSQIPEPFNTQAYNALPLVCVLQLVVFILFGVHRGAWRFTSTHDLMTVIKGVIFGAAGIAGAIFLATRLAAVPRAVLPMYAVLLVGLLCGPRLLYRLFREREISKVGDKRVLVVGAGVAGDMLVRDFKRARPRVYEPVAFVDDDAQKHGREIHGLRVLGTPSEIPMLVEKLNIDLVLLAIPSATTSEMRRAVEYCEEAGAPFRTLPKVTDIIDGAATVRDLRDVELDDLLGRQPVKLDWSGIEAGLSGKCVLITGSGGSIGSELSRQVLRAGPAQLILFEKNEFNLYMIKRVLEQATHDVEVV
;
A
#
# COMPACT_ATOMS: atom_id res chain seq x y z
N MET A 1 28.48 3.14 -19.62
CA MET A 1 27.09 2.74 -19.95
C MET A 1 26.96 1.23 -20.27
N PHE A 2 27.80 0.65 -21.13
CA PHE A 2 27.75 -0.79 -21.49
C PHE A 2 27.96 -1.77 -20.32
N LYS A 3 28.91 -1.54 -19.39
CA LYS A 3 29.17 -2.44 -18.24
C LYS A 3 27.98 -2.59 -17.27
N ALA A 4 27.21 -1.52 -17.06
CA ALA A 4 26.03 -1.52 -16.19
C ALA A 4 24.84 -2.25 -16.84
N GLN A 5 24.66 -2.10 -18.16
CA GLN A 5 23.68 -2.87 -18.91
C GLN A 5 24.02 -4.37 -18.93
N PHE A 6 25.30 -4.72 -19.02
CA PHE A 6 25.74 -6.12 -19.01
C PHE A 6 25.43 -6.84 -17.69
N HIS A 7 25.71 -6.22 -16.54
CA HIS A 7 25.36 -6.78 -15.23
C HIS A 7 23.84 -6.89 -15.03
N TYR A 8 23.07 -5.94 -15.56
CA TYR A 8 21.61 -5.96 -15.52
C TYR A 8 21.01 -7.10 -16.36
N LEU A 9 21.60 -7.40 -17.53
CA LEU A 9 21.20 -8.51 -18.38
C LEU A 9 21.49 -9.87 -17.72
N ILE A 10 22.63 -10.01 -17.04
CA ILE A 10 23.00 -11.23 -16.31
C ILE A 10 21.99 -11.54 -15.20
N ALA A 11 21.57 -10.53 -14.43
CA ALA A 11 20.57 -10.68 -13.37
C ALA A 11 19.20 -11.16 -13.89
N ARG A 12 18.90 -10.95 -15.18
CA ARG A 12 17.63 -11.30 -15.83
C ARG A 12 17.75 -12.39 -16.89
N ARG A 13 18.82 -13.19 -16.83
CA ARG A 13 19.09 -14.30 -17.77
C ARG A 13 17.90 -15.26 -17.96
N PHE A 14 17.14 -15.54 -16.91
CA PHE A 14 15.97 -16.42 -16.98
C PHE A 14 14.82 -15.83 -17.80
N VAL A 15 14.61 -14.51 -17.71
CA VAL A 15 13.57 -13.81 -18.49
C VAL A 15 13.96 -13.77 -19.97
N LEU A 16 15.24 -13.47 -20.25
CA LEU A 16 15.75 -13.47 -21.62
C LEU A 16 15.71 -14.88 -22.23
N LEU A 17 16.09 -15.90 -21.47
CA LEU A 17 16.01 -17.29 -21.92
C LEU A 17 14.56 -17.68 -22.23
N HIS A 18 13.62 -17.34 -21.36
CA HIS A 18 12.18 -17.53 -21.61
C HIS A 18 11.72 -16.80 -22.87
N ASP A 19 12.07 -15.51 -23.03
CA ASP A 19 11.61 -14.74 -24.19
C ASP A 19 12.20 -15.31 -25.50
N VAL A 20 13.44 -15.77 -25.52
CA VAL A 20 14.07 -16.43 -26.69
C VAL A 20 13.44 -17.79 -26.98
N THR A 21 13.11 -18.60 -25.97
CA THR A 21 12.42 -19.87 -26.20
C THR A 21 11.01 -19.63 -26.75
N MET A 22 10.30 -18.62 -26.27
CA MET A 22 8.99 -18.22 -26.83
C MET A 22 9.10 -17.77 -28.28
N VAL A 23 10.20 -17.11 -28.68
CA VAL A 23 10.46 -16.76 -30.09
C VAL A 23 10.55 -18.01 -30.98
N GLY A 24 11.32 -19.01 -30.54
CA GLY A 24 11.46 -20.24 -31.31
C GLY A 24 10.15 -21.03 -31.42
N ILE A 25 9.42 -21.13 -30.31
CA ILE A 25 8.10 -21.78 -30.26
C ILE A 25 7.10 -21.04 -31.16
N ALA A 26 7.08 -19.70 -31.12
CA ALA A 26 6.21 -18.90 -31.97
C ALA A 26 6.55 -19.09 -33.46
N TRP A 27 7.83 -19.17 -33.82
CA TRP A 27 8.25 -19.32 -35.20
C TRP A 27 7.81 -20.66 -35.79
N ILE A 28 8.15 -21.77 -35.12
CA ILE A 28 7.77 -23.11 -35.57
C ILE A 28 6.25 -23.31 -35.47
N GLY A 29 5.63 -22.79 -34.41
CA GLY A 29 4.17 -22.81 -34.24
C GLY A 29 3.43 -22.06 -35.34
N ALA A 30 3.98 -20.95 -35.85
CA ALA A 30 3.38 -20.22 -36.97
C ALA A 30 3.43 -21.02 -38.28
N TYR A 31 4.52 -21.74 -38.55
CA TYR A 31 4.58 -22.68 -39.68
C TYR A 31 3.57 -23.82 -39.50
N TRP A 32 3.51 -24.41 -38.31
CA TRP A 32 2.60 -25.52 -38.04
C TRP A 32 1.12 -25.10 -38.18
N LEU A 33 0.76 -23.93 -37.66
CA LEU A 33 -0.58 -23.34 -37.82
C LEU A 33 -0.90 -23.01 -39.28
N ARG A 34 0.09 -22.48 -40.03
CA ARG A 34 -0.06 -22.15 -41.45
C ARG A 34 -0.41 -23.38 -42.31
N PHE A 35 0.06 -24.56 -41.90
CA PHE A 35 -0.24 -25.84 -42.56
C PHE A 35 -1.32 -26.63 -41.81
N ASN A 36 -2.27 -25.94 -41.16
CA ASN A 36 -3.44 -26.56 -40.50
C ASN A 36 -3.08 -27.64 -39.47
N LEU A 37 -1.99 -27.45 -38.72
CA LEU A 37 -1.48 -28.39 -37.72
C LEU A 37 -1.10 -29.76 -38.30
N SER A 38 -0.95 -29.85 -39.62
CA SER A 38 -0.47 -31.04 -40.33
C SER A 38 1.04 -31.00 -40.56
N GLN A 39 1.59 -32.04 -41.19
CA GLN A 39 3.01 -32.09 -41.51
C GLN A 39 3.39 -30.94 -42.46
N ILE A 40 4.42 -30.18 -42.09
CA ILE A 40 4.92 -29.06 -42.89
C ILE A 40 5.61 -29.65 -44.14
N PRO A 41 5.16 -29.34 -45.37
CA PRO A 41 5.78 -29.85 -46.58
C PRO A 41 7.20 -29.29 -46.78
N GLU A 42 8.10 -30.08 -47.37
CA GLU A 42 9.36 -29.55 -47.89
C GLU A 42 9.09 -28.68 -49.14
N PRO A 43 9.84 -27.58 -49.37
CA PRO A 43 11.04 -27.14 -48.66
C PRO A 43 10.78 -26.24 -47.43
N PHE A 44 9.52 -26.00 -47.07
CA PHE A 44 9.15 -25.02 -46.04
C PHE A 44 9.63 -25.42 -44.64
N ASN A 45 9.64 -26.72 -44.36
CA ASN A 45 10.09 -27.27 -43.08
C ASN A 45 11.60 -27.05 -42.88
N THR A 46 12.44 -27.44 -43.85
CA THR A 46 13.88 -27.16 -43.80
C THR A 46 14.19 -25.66 -43.64
N GLN A 47 13.44 -24.80 -44.34
CA GLN A 47 13.63 -23.36 -44.23
C GLN A 47 13.20 -22.78 -42.89
N ALA A 48 12.14 -23.33 -42.27
CA ALA A 48 11.72 -22.92 -40.94
C ALA A 48 12.86 -23.13 -39.92
N TYR A 49 13.53 -24.28 -39.96
CA TYR A 49 14.68 -24.59 -39.10
C TYR A 49 15.93 -23.77 -39.45
N ASN A 50 16.24 -23.59 -40.74
CA ASN A 50 17.40 -22.81 -41.16
C ASN A 50 17.26 -21.32 -40.81
N ALA A 51 16.05 -20.77 -40.84
CA ALA A 51 15.78 -19.38 -40.47
C ALA A 51 15.73 -19.17 -38.94
N LEU A 52 15.57 -20.22 -38.14
CA LEU A 52 15.37 -20.14 -36.69
C LEU A 52 16.51 -19.41 -35.96
N PRO A 53 17.82 -19.67 -36.22
CA PRO A 53 18.90 -18.95 -35.55
C PRO A 53 18.87 -17.46 -35.86
N LEU A 54 18.63 -17.09 -37.12
CA LEU A 54 18.53 -15.70 -37.56
C LEU A 54 17.36 -14.98 -36.87
N VAL A 55 16.20 -15.64 -36.82
CA VAL A 55 14.99 -15.13 -36.16
C VAL A 55 15.24 -14.90 -34.68
N CYS A 56 15.81 -15.87 -33.97
CA CYS A 56 16.12 -15.75 -32.54
C CYS A 56 17.10 -14.60 -32.27
N VAL A 57 18.18 -14.47 -33.06
CA VAL A 57 19.19 -13.42 -32.88
C VAL A 57 18.60 -12.03 -33.15
N LEU A 58 17.91 -11.85 -34.27
CA LEU A 58 17.30 -10.56 -34.62
C LEU A 58 16.26 -10.13 -33.58
N GLN A 59 15.39 -11.07 -33.18
CA GLN A 59 14.35 -10.76 -32.20
C GLN A 59 14.93 -10.45 -30.82
N LEU A 60 15.99 -11.16 -30.40
CA LEU A 60 16.69 -10.87 -29.15
C LEU A 60 17.32 -9.48 -29.17
N VAL A 61 17.99 -9.10 -30.26
CA VAL A 61 18.56 -7.75 -30.41
C VAL A 61 17.47 -6.68 -30.27
N VAL A 62 16.32 -6.87 -30.94
CA VAL A 62 15.19 -5.94 -30.84
C VAL A 62 14.64 -5.87 -29.41
N PHE A 63 14.48 -7.00 -28.72
CA PHE A 63 14.04 -7.01 -27.32
C PHE A 63 15.01 -6.32 -26.35
N ILE A 64 16.31 -6.36 -26.64
CA ILE A 64 17.32 -5.62 -25.88
C ILE A 64 17.19 -4.12 -26.16
N LEU A 65 17.08 -3.71 -27.43
CA LEU A 65 16.97 -2.30 -27.84
C LEU A 65 15.69 -1.63 -27.31
N PHE A 66 14.54 -2.30 -27.45
CA PHE A 66 13.25 -1.79 -26.96
C PHE A 66 13.06 -1.98 -25.45
N GLY A 67 13.97 -2.67 -24.78
CA GLY A 67 13.93 -2.86 -23.33
C GLY A 67 12.79 -3.76 -22.84
N VAL A 68 12.30 -4.69 -23.67
CA VAL A 68 11.19 -5.61 -23.32
C VAL A 68 11.50 -6.43 -22.06
N HIS A 69 12.76 -6.79 -21.87
CA HIS A 69 13.26 -7.50 -20.69
C HIS A 69 13.24 -6.66 -19.38
N ARG A 70 12.99 -5.35 -19.46
CA ARG A 70 12.91 -4.45 -18.29
C ARG A 70 11.57 -4.56 -17.56
N GLY A 71 10.48 -4.90 -18.26
CA GLY A 71 9.14 -5.18 -17.72
C GLY A 71 9.00 -6.54 -17.06
N ALA A 72 9.95 -6.94 -16.20
CA ALA A 72 9.90 -8.27 -15.58
C ALA A 72 8.77 -8.34 -14.54
N TRP A 73 7.68 -9.01 -14.91
CA TRP A 73 6.73 -9.71 -14.03
C TRP A 73 5.92 -8.85 -13.04
N ARG A 74 6.07 -7.52 -13.11
CA ARG A 74 5.16 -6.52 -12.54
C ARG A 74 4.58 -5.69 -13.69
N PHE A 75 3.55 -6.23 -14.35
CA PHE A 75 2.72 -5.44 -15.24
C PHE A 75 1.92 -4.43 -14.41
N THR A 76 2.51 -3.26 -14.17
CA THR A 76 1.85 -2.16 -13.46
C THR A 76 1.26 -1.12 -14.43
N SER A 77 1.47 -1.26 -15.75
CA SER A 77 1.01 -0.24 -16.71
C SER A 77 0.73 -0.78 -18.13
N THR A 78 -0.26 -0.17 -18.81
CA THR A 78 -0.54 -0.31 -20.26
C THR A 78 0.69 -0.03 -21.13
N HIS A 79 1.66 0.72 -20.59
CA HIS A 79 2.93 1.03 -21.24
C HIS A 79 3.81 -0.19 -21.54
N ASP A 80 3.80 -1.21 -20.67
CA ASP A 80 4.64 -2.39 -20.84
C ASP A 80 4.13 -3.29 -21.98
N LEU A 81 2.80 -3.41 -22.10
CA LEU A 81 2.15 -4.10 -23.22
C LEU A 81 2.48 -3.42 -24.55
N MET A 82 2.43 -2.08 -24.58
CA MET A 82 2.78 -1.31 -25.77
C MET A 82 4.25 -1.49 -26.18
N THR A 83 5.14 -1.69 -25.21
CA THR A 83 6.57 -1.94 -25.45
C THR A 83 6.79 -3.31 -26.08
N VAL A 84 6.09 -4.36 -25.58
CA VAL A 84 6.10 -5.70 -26.18
C VAL A 84 5.58 -5.67 -27.60
N ILE A 85 4.41 -5.06 -27.83
CA ILE A 85 3.79 -4.99 -29.17
C ILE A 85 4.71 -4.29 -30.17
N LYS A 86 5.28 -3.14 -29.80
CA LYS A 86 6.26 -2.44 -30.65
C LYS A 86 7.47 -3.34 -30.94
N GLY A 87 8.06 -3.95 -29.92
CA GLY A 87 9.20 -4.86 -30.09
C GLY A 87 8.91 -6.04 -31.01
N VAL A 88 7.71 -6.62 -30.95
CA VAL A 88 7.31 -7.72 -31.85
C VAL A 88 7.10 -7.21 -33.28
N ILE A 89 6.46 -6.06 -33.48
CA ILE A 89 6.24 -5.49 -34.82
C ILE A 89 7.57 -5.14 -35.50
N PHE A 90 8.45 -4.43 -34.79
CA PHE A 90 9.77 -4.07 -35.33
C PHE A 90 10.64 -5.30 -35.57
N GLY A 91 10.56 -6.30 -34.69
CA GLY A 91 11.25 -7.58 -34.85
C GLY A 91 10.76 -8.36 -36.07
N ALA A 92 9.45 -8.53 -36.22
CA ALA A 92 8.84 -9.19 -37.37
C ALA A 92 9.15 -8.47 -38.69
N ALA A 93 9.13 -7.13 -38.69
CA ALA A 93 9.53 -6.33 -39.86
C ALA A 93 11.03 -6.52 -40.20
N GLY A 94 11.90 -6.52 -39.20
CA GLY A 94 13.34 -6.77 -39.38
C GLY A 94 13.62 -8.17 -39.92
N ILE A 95 12.94 -9.19 -39.38
CA ILE A 95 13.00 -10.58 -39.87
C ILE A 95 12.51 -10.66 -41.31
N ALA A 96 11.36 -10.05 -41.62
CA ALA A 96 10.81 -10.02 -42.97
C ALA A 96 11.78 -9.38 -43.97
N GLY A 97 12.40 -8.25 -43.59
CA GLY A 97 13.42 -7.58 -44.40
C GLY A 97 14.67 -8.43 -44.60
N ALA A 98 15.17 -9.08 -43.55
CA ALA A 98 16.35 -9.95 -43.63
C ALA A 98 16.09 -11.17 -44.54
N ILE A 99 14.94 -11.82 -44.40
CA ILE A 99 14.54 -12.96 -45.25
C ILE A 99 14.31 -12.50 -46.69
N PHE A 100 13.72 -11.31 -46.90
CA PHE A 100 13.56 -10.74 -48.23
C PHE A 100 14.90 -10.53 -48.94
N LEU A 101 15.90 -9.99 -48.24
CA LEU A 101 17.23 -9.78 -48.80
C LEU A 101 17.96 -11.11 -49.07
N ALA A 102 17.78 -12.12 -48.21
CA ALA A 102 18.46 -13.40 -48.34
C ALA A 102 17.87 -14.30 -49.44
N THR A 103 16.53 -14.37 -49.57
CA THR A 103 15.86 -15.37 -50.41
C THR A 103 14.71 -14.81 -51.25
N ARG A 104 14.53 -13.48 -51.29
CA ARG A 104 13.39 -12.80 -51.94
C ARG A 104 12.02 -13.35 -51.53
N LEU A 105 11.90 -13.86 -50.30
CA LEU A 105 10.66 -14.49 -49.79
C LEU A 105 10.19 -15.74 -50.58
N ALA A 106 11.05 -16.34 -51.41
CA ALA A 106 10.64 -17.38 -52.37
C ALA A 106 10.06 -18.65 -51.72
N ALA A 107 10.37 -18.91 -50.45
CA ALA A 107 9.92 -20.12 -49.77
C ALA A 107 9.62 -19.92 -48.27
N VAL A 108 9.22 -18.70 -47.91
CA VAL A 108 8.53 -18.43 -46.64
C VAL A 108 7.10 -18.01 -46.98
N PRO A 109 6.06 -18.77 -46.56
CA PRO A 109 4.69 -18.37 -46.81
C PRO A 109 4.44 -17.03 -46.11
N ARG A 110 4.00 -16.01 -46.86
CA ARG A 110 3.84 -14.63 -46.35
C ARG A 110 2.94 -14.52 -45.11
N ALA A 111 1.99 -15.44 -44.99
CA ALA A 111 1.08 -15.54 -43.84
C ALA A 111 1.76 -16.01 -42.54
N VAL A 112 2.95 -16.62 -42.60
CA VAL A 112 3.70 -17.03 -41.40
C VAL A 112 4.16 -15.82 -40.59
N LEU A 113 4.54 -14.71 -41.23
CA LEU A 113 5.02 -13.51 -40.54
C LEU A 113 3.97 -12.87 -39.61
N PRO A 114 2.73 -12.58 -40.06
CA PRO A 114 1.69 -12.08 -39.16
C PRO A 114 1.26 -13.13 -38.13
N MET A 115 1.20 -14.42 -38.50
CA MET A 115 0.91 -15.51 -37.55
C MET A 115 1.95 -15.59 -36.43
N TYR A 116 3.24 -15.48 -36.78
CA TYR A 116 4.35 -15.41 -35.84
C TYR A 116 4.21 -14.23 -34.90
N ALA A 117 3.93 -13.03 -35.42
CA ALA A 117 3.78 -11.84 -34.58
C ALA A 117 2.64 -12.00 -33.56
N VAL A 118 1.46 -12.47 -34.00
CA VAL A 118 0.31 -12.70 -33.11
C VAL A 118 0.62 -13.77 -32.06
N LEU A 119 1.19 -14.91 -32.50
CA LEU A 119 1.53 -16.01 -31.61
C LEU A 119 2.59 -15.62 -30.59
N LEU A 120 3.60 -14.84 -31.00
CA LEU A 120 4.65 -14.35 -30.11
C LEU A 120 4.11 -13.35 -29.08
N VAL A 121 3.24 -12.42 -29.47
CA VAL A 121 2.56 -11.55 -28.50
C VAL A 121 1.77 -12.38 -27.50
N GLY A 122 1.02 -13.39 -27.97
CA GLY A 122 0.27 -14.31 -27.11
C GLY A 122 1.18 -15.08 -26.14
N LEU A 123 2.28 -15.65 -26.61
CA LEU A 123 3.23 -16.44 -25.80
C LEU A 123 4.03 -15.57 -24.81
N LEU A 124 4.26 -14.29 -25.12
CA LEU A 124 4.93 -13.38 -24.20
C LEU A 124 3.94 -12.79 -23.18
N CYS A 125 2.76 -12.34 -23.61
CA CYS A 125 1.79 -11.71 -22.71
C CYS A 125 0.99 -12.74 -21.91
N GLY A 126 0.70 -13.91 -22.48
CA GLY A 126 -0.15 -14.96 -21.92
C GLY A 126 0.31 -15.45 -20.55
N PRO A 127 1.53 -16.02 -20.41
CA PRO A 127 2.04 -16.49 -19.12
C PRO A 127 2.10 -15.38 -18.06
N ARG A 128 2.41 -14.15 -18.47
CA ARG A 128 2.48 -13.00 -17.56
C ARG A 128 1.09 -12.56 -17.09
N LEU A 129 0.10 -12.54 -17.98
CA LEU A 129 -1.30 -12.25 -17.65
C LEU A 129 -1.90 -13.37 -16.79
N LEU A 130 -1.60 -14.62 -17.12
CA LEU A 130 -2.06 -15.78 -16.39
C LEU A 130 -1.47 -15.82 -14.98
N TYR A 131 -0.15 -15.59 -14.84
CA TYR A 131 0.50 -15.42 -13.54
C TYR A 131 -0.09 -14.26 -12.74
N ARG A 132 -0.42 -13.13 -13.39
CA ARG A 132 -1.13 -12.03 -12.75
C ARG A 132 -2.50 -12.47 -12.26
N LEU A 133 -3.32 -13.10 -13.09
CA LEU A 133 -4.66 -13.55 -12.71
C LEU A 133 -4.63 -14.59 -11.58
N PHE A 134 -3.64 -15.48 -11.58
CA PHE A 134 -3.43 -16.45 -10.49
C PHE A 134 -2.95 -15.77 -9.21
N ARG A 135 -1.96 -14.85 -9.29
CA ARG A 135 -1.44 -14.15 -8.12
C ARG A 135 -2.42 -13.11 -7.57
N GLU A 136 -3.22 -12.48 -8.42
CA GLU A 136 -4.31 -11.58 -8.01
C GLU A 136 -5.39 -12.38 -7.28
N ARG A 137 -5.56 -13.68 -7.56
CA ARG A 137 -6.41 -14.60 -6.79
C ARG A 137 -5.77 -15.10 -5.49
N GLU A 138 -4.45 -15.32 -5.45
CA GLU A 138 -3.73 -15.71 -4.22
C GLU A 138 -3.53 -14.54 -3.24
N ILE A 139 -3.25 -13.33 -3.72
CA ILE A 139 -3.20 -12.12 -2.88
C ILE A 139 -4.59 -11.82 -2.33
N SER A 140 -5.67 -12.15 -3.05
CA SER A 140 -7.03 -12.05 -2.52
C SER A 140 -7.37 -13.12 -1.46
N LYS A 141 -6.54 -14.17 -1.30
CA LYS A 141 -6.72 -15.19 -0.25
C LYS A 141 -5.85 -14.96 0.98
N VAL A 142 -4.82 -14.14 0.88
CA VAL A 142 -3.97 -13.75 2.01
C VAL A 142 -4.21 -12.27 2.27
N GLY A 143 -5.22 -11.96 3.09
CA GLY A 143 -5.28 -10.67 3.78
C GLY A 143 -6.47 -9.76 3.49
N ASP A 144 -7.65 -10.25 3.11
CA ASP A 144 -8.88 -9.47 3.29
C ASP A 144 -9.42 -9.76 4.69
N LYS A 145 -8.99 -8.96 5.68
CA LYS A 145 -9.60 -9.02 7.01
C LYS A 145 -11.05 -8.58 6.88
N ARG A 146 -11.99 -9.44 7.27
CA ARG A 146 -13.42 -9.13 7.30
C ARG A 146 -13.67 -8.08 8.36
N VAL A 147 -14.09 -6.89 7.96
CA VAL A 147 -14.28 -5.76 8.87
C VAL A 147 -15.72 -5.41 9.11
N LEU A 148 -16.06 -5.24 10.38
CA LEU A 148 -17.31 -4.62 10.82
C LEU A 148 -17.04 -3.14 11.09
N VAL A 149 -17.84 -2.25 10.52
CA VAL A 149 -17.65 -0.80 10.67
C VAL A 149 -18.70 -0.24 11.63
N VAL A 150 -18.25 0.33 12.74
CA VAL A 150 -19.09 1.02 13.72
C VAL A 150 -19.19 2.49 13.32
N GLY A 151 -20.42 2.97 13.08
CA GLY A 151 -20.71 4.30 12.56
C GLY A 151 -20.96 4.28 11.05
N ALA A 152 -22.24 4.28 10.66
CA ALA A 152 -22.73 4.45 9.29
C ALA A 152 -22.88 5.94 8.90
N GLY A 153 -22.08 6.82 9.51
CA GLY A 153 -22.02 8.24 9.20
C GLY A 153 -21.06 8.56 8.05
N VAL A 154 -20.75 9.85 7.88
CA VAL A 154 -19.86 10.33 6.82
C VAL A 154 -18.47 9.67 6.88
N ALA A 155 -17.91 9.52 8.08
CA ALA A 155 -16.58 8.92 8.26
C ALA A 155 -16.55 7.43 7.85
N GLY A 156 -17.55 6.65 8.28
CA GLY A 156 -17.67 5.24 7.90
C GLY A 156 -17.94 5.05 6.41
N ASP A 157 -18.77 5.91 5.80
CA ASP A 157 -19.01 5.91 4.36
C ASP A 157 -17.72 6.13 3.55
N MET A 158 -16.95 7.15 3.92
CA MET A 158 -15.67 7.45 3.30
C MET A 158 -14.66 6.30 3.46
N LEU A 159 -14.59 5.70 4.65
CA LEU A 159 -13.67 4.59 4.94
C LEU A 159 -13.97 3.37 4.07
N VAL A 160 -15.25 2.97 3.98
CA VAL A 160 -15.67 1.86 3.12
C VAL A 160 -15.41 2.14 1.65
N ARG A 161 -15.68 3.37 1.20
CA ARG A 161 -15.40 3.78 -0.19
C ARG A 161 -13.92 3.66 -0.52
N ASP A 162 -13.04 4.05 0.39
CA ASP A 162 -11.60 3.95 0.22
C ASP A 162 -11.12 2.49 0.20
N PHE A 163 -11.63 1.63 1.09
CA PHE A 163 -11.30 0.19 1.06
C PHE A 163 -11.76 -0.51 -0.22
N LYS A 164 -12.95 -0.17 -0.74
CA LYS A 164 -13.43 -0.74 -2.01
C LYS A 164 -12.57 -0.34 -3.20
N ARG A 165 -11.93 0.84 -3.13
CA ARG A 165 -11.03 1.40 -4.16
C ARG A 165 -9.58 0.92 -4.02
N ALA A 166 -9.15 0.54 -2.83
CA ALA A 166 -7.78 0.11 -2.57
C ALA A 166 -7.37 -1.12 -3.42
N ARG A 167 -6.14 -1.08 -3.94
CA ARG A 167 -5.51 -2.17 -4.70
C ARG A 167 -4.06 -2.32 -4.23
N PRO A 168 -3.67 -3.44 -3.57
CA PRO A 168 -4.50 -4.60 -3.21
C PRO A 168 -5.55 -4.27 -2.13
N ARG A 169 -6.59 -5.11 -2.02
CA ARG A 169 -7.54 -5.04 -0.89
C ARG A 169 -6.89 -5.70 0.33
N VAL A 170 -7.04 -5.03 1.48
CA VAL A 170 -6.51 -5.45 2.78
C VAL A 170 -7.64 -5.64 3.80
N TYR A 171 -8.78 -5.00 3.54
CA TYR A 171 -9.96 -5.03 4.37
C TYR A 171 -11.17 -5.31 3.49
N GLU A 172 -12.02 -6.24 3.91
CA GLU A 172 -13.30 -6.53 3.29
C GLU A 172 -14.42 -6.07 4.22
N PRO A 173 -15.02 -4.89 3.98
CA PRO A 173 -16.17 -4.44 4.75
C PRO A 173 -17.36 -5.37 4.56
N VAL A 174 -17.88 -5.91 5.67
CA VAL A 174 -19.01 -6.86 5.66
C VAL A 174 -20.33 -6.18 5.98
N ALA A 175 -20.34 -5.31 6.99
CA ALA A 175 -21.55 -4.63 7.45
C ALA A 175 -21.23 -3.35 8.24
N PHE A 176 -22.26 -2.55 8.45
CA PHE A 176 -22.26 -1.43 9.38
C PHE A 176 -23.08 -1.73 10.64
N VAL A 177 -22.72 -1.09 11.74
CA VAL A 177 -23.58 -0.91 12.92
C VAL A 177 -23.61 0.57 13.30
N ASP A 178 -24.74 1.09 13.75
CA ASP A 178 -24.90 2.51 14.09
C ASP A 178 -25.98 2.63 15.19
N ASP A 179 -25.84 3.57 16.12
CA ASP A 179 -26.84 3.80 17.17
C ASP A 179 -28.12 4.44 16.61
N ASP A 180 -28.04 5.11 15.46
CA ASP A 180 -29.20 5.76 14.83
C ASP A 180 -30.13 4.72 14.18
N ALA A 181 -31.26 4.48 14.84
CA ALA A 181 -32.31 3.58 14.38
C ALA A 181 -32.84 3.93 12.98
N GLN A 182 -32.75 5.19 12.54
CA GLN A 182 -33.20 5.57 11.19
C GLN A 182 -32.32 4.98 10.09
N LYS A 183 -31.07 4.60 10.42
CA LYS A 183 -30.11 4.02 9.47
C LYS A 183 -30.20 2.51 9.40
N HIS A 184 -30.82 1.84 10.38
CA HIS A 184 -30.93 0.39 10.41
C HIS A 184 -31.66 -0.14 9.17
N GLY A 185 -31.14 -1.23 8.60
CA GLY A 185 -31.66 -1.82 7.37
C GLY A 185 -31.36 -1.04 6.09
N ARG A 186 -30.78 0.17 6.17
CA ARG A 186 -30.32 0.90 4.99
C ARG A 186 -29.08 0.23 4.40
N GLU A 187 -28.93 0.42 3.09
CA GLU A 187 -27.79 -0.07 2.34
C GLU A 187 -26.90 1.10 1.91
N ILE A 188 -25.62 1.06 2.30
CA ILE A 188 -24.61 2.09 2.03
C ILE A 188 -23.49 1.42 1.25
N HIS A 189 -23.27 1.87 0.01
CA HIS A 189 -22.34 1.25 -0.96
C HIS A 189 -22.50 -0.27 -1.10
N GLY A 190 -23.68 -0.84 -0.92
CA GLY A 190 -23.88 -2.30 -1.00
C GLY A 190 -23.67 -3.05 0.32
N LEU A 191 -23.49 -2.34 1.45
CA LEU A 191 -23.38 -2.91 2.79
C LEU A 191 -24.58 -2.50 3.62
N ARG A 192 -25.17 -3.44 4.35
CA ARG A 192 -26.32 -3.14 5.23
C ARG A 192 -25.87 -2.68 6.60
N VAL A 193 -26.65 -1.77 7.19
CA VAL A 193 -26.60 -1.45 8.61
C VAL A 193 -27.42 -2.49 9.36
N LEU A 194 -26.74 -3.38 10.09
CA LEU A 194 -27.37 -4.58 10.66
C LEU A 194 -28.02 -4.36 12.03
N GLY A 195 -27.70 -3.25 12.69
CA GLY A 195 -28.29 -2.87 13.97
C GLY A 195 -27.38 -1.96 14.78
N THR A 196 -27.43 -2.09 16.09
CA THR A 196 -26.72 -1.24 17.06
C THR A 196 -25.34 -1.80 17.43
N PRO A 197 -24.42 -0.98 17.96
CA PRO A 197 -23.14 -1.42 18.50
C PRO A 197 -23.25 -2.49 19.60
N SER A 198 -24.35 -2.55 20.36
CA SER A 198 -24.57 -3.60 21.36
C SER A 198 -24.68 -5.00 20.77
N GLU A 199 -24.92 -5.12 19.46
CA GLU A 199 -25.02 -6.41 18.76
C GLU A 199 -23.67 -6.87 18.19
N ILE A 200 -22.58 -6.10 18.39
CA ILE A 200 -21.24 -6.44 17.92
C ILE A 200 -20.82 -7.86 18.34
N PRO A 201 -20.97 -8.32 19.60
CA PRO A 201 -20.58 -9.68 19.99
C PRO A 201 -21.23 -10.78 19.14
N MET A 202 -22.55 -10.67 18.92
CA MET A 202 -23.29 -11.61 18.09
C MET A 202 -22.89 -11.51 16.61
N LEU A 203 -22.70 -10.30 16.09
CA LEU A 203 -22.38 -10.08 14.68
C LEU A 203 -20.97 -10.52 14.32
N VAL A 204 -20.02 -10.37 15.23
CA VAL A 204 -18.63 -10.82 15.06
C VAL A 204 -18.59 -12.33 14.82
N GLU A 205 -19.29 -13.10 15.65
CA GLU A 205 -19.35 -14.56 15.52
C GLU A 205 -20.13 -14.97 14.26
N LYS A 206 -21.34 -14.42 14.08
CA LYS A 206 -22.24 -14.78 12.97
C LYS A 206 -21.65 -14.48 11.59
N LEU A 207 -20.88 -13.40 11.47
CA LEU A 207 -20.33 -12.94 10.19
C LEU A 207 -18.84 -13.26 10.02
N ASN A 208 -18.21 -13.96 10.98
CA ASN A 208 -16.77 -14.22 11.02
C ASN A 208 -15.96 -12.94 10.78
N ILE A 209 -16.09 -11.97 11.69
CA ILE A 209 -15.38 -10.68 11.59
C ILE A 209 -13.98 -10.81 12.20
N ASP A 210 -12.97 -10.35 11.45
CA ASP A 210 -11.55 -10.40 11.85
C ASP A 210 -11.09 -9.11 12.56
N LEU A 211 -11.78 -7.98 12.35
CA LEU A 211 -11.42 -6.68 12.92
C LEU A 211 -12.64 -5.75 12.95
N VAL A 212 -12.84 -5.06 14.07
CA VAL A 212 -13.87 -4.02 14.20
C VAL A 212 -13.23 -2.63 13.99
N LEU A 213 -13.86 -1.78 13.19
CA LEU A 213 -13.39 -0.43 12.90
C LEU A 213 -14.36 0.60 13.46
N LEU A 214 -13.89 1.38 14.44
CA LEU A 214 -14.62 2.47 15.07
C LEU A 214 -14.53 3.72 14.19
N ALA A 215 -15.47 3.86 13.26
CA ALA A 215 -15.59 5.00 12.35
C ALA A 215 -16.49 6.11 12.94
N ILE A 216 -16.27 6.40 14.23
CA ILE A 216 -17.02 7.36 15.03
C ILE A 216 -16.09 8.45 15.61
N PRO A 217 -15.37 9.22 14.76
CA PRO A 217 -14.35 10.18 15.22
C PRO A 217 -14.92 11.37 16.02
N SER A 218 -16.24 11.53 16.02
CA SER A 218 -17.00 12.55 16.76
C SER A 218 -17.78 11.98 17.94
N ALA A 219 -17.62 10.70 18.27
CA ALA A 219 -18.28 10.09 19.42
C ALA A 219 -17.83 10.74 20.74
N THR A 220 -18.77 10.86 21.67
CA THR A 220 -18.46 11.19 23.05
C THR A 220 -17.61 10.09 23.70
N THR A 221 -16.88 10.43 24.75
CA THR A 221 -16.09 9.46 25.53
C THR A 221 -16.94 8.28 26.01
N SER A 222 -18.18 8.53 26.42
CA SER A 222 -19.11 7.49 26.85
C SER A 222 -19.55 6.57 25.72
N GLU A 223 -19.73 7.09 24.51
CA GLU A 223 -20.05 6.28 23.33
C GLU A 223 -18.85 5.44 22.89
N MET A 224 -17.66 6.04 22.86
CA MET A 224 -16.42 5.33 22.55
C MET A 224 -16.15 4.20 23.54
N ARG A 225 -16.29 4.45 24.86
CA ARG A 225 -16.14 3.39 25.88
C ARG A 225 -17.10 2.23 25.65
N ARG A 226 -18.38 2.51 25.45
CA ARG A 226 -19.39 1.47 25.19
C ARG A 226 -19.04 0.65 23.94
N ALA A 227 -18.65 1.31 22.85
CA ALA A 227 -18.25 0.63 21.63
C ALA A 227 -17.03 -0.29 21.85
N VAL A 228 -16.04 0.15 22.63
CA VAL A 228 -14.87 -0.64 22.99
C VAL A 228 -15.25 -1.83 23.88
N GLU A 229 -16.09 -1.62 24.90
CA GLU A 229 -16.59 -2.70 25.77
C GLU A 229 -17.27 -3.81 24.95
N TYR A 230 -18.11 -3.47 23.96
CA TYR A 230 -18.73 -4.45 23.07
C TYR A 230 -17.71 -5.18 22.17
N CYS A 231 -16.62 -4.52 21.77
CA CYS A 231 -15.57 -5.17 20.99
C CYS A 231 -14.74 -6.13 21.86
N GLU A 232 -14.44 -5.75 23.11
CA GLU A 232 -13.74 -6.58 24.08
C GLU A 232 -14.56 -7.83 24.45
N GLU A 233 -15.87 -7.66 24.69
CA GLU A 233 -16.79 -8.78 24.93
C GLU A 233 -16.82 -9.76 23.74
N ALA A 234 -16.74 -9.25 22.51
CA ALA A 234 -16.67 -10.06 21.30
C ALA A 234 -15.33 -10.78 21.10
N GLY A 235 -14.29 -10.43 21.86
CA GLY A 235 -12.93 -10.93 21.65
C GLY A 235 -12.30 -10.54 20.31
N ALA A 236 -12.87 -9.55 19.62
CA ALA A 236 -12.39 -9.10 18.31
C ALA A 236 -11.37 -7.97 18.46
N PRO A 237 -10.26 -7.97 17.70
CA PRO A 237 -9.39 -6.79 17.66
C PRO A 237 -10.16 -5.61 17.08
N PHE A 238 -9.86 -4.40 17.54
CA PHE A 238 -10.53 -3.18 17.11
C PHE A 238 -9.54 -2.03 16.89
N ARG A 239 -9.90 -1.11 15.98
CA ARG A 239 -9.14 0.12 15.69
C ARG A 239 -10.08 1.30 15.48
N THR A 240 -9.58 2.52 15.67
CA THR A 240 -10.36 3.75 15.54
C THR A 240 -9.78 4.71 14.50
N LEU A 241 -10.64 5.57 13.98
CA LEU A 241 -10.21 6.73 13.21
C LEU A 241 -9.64 7.82 14.13
N PRO A 242 -8.69 8.64 13.65
CA PRO A 242 -8.24 9.84 14.36
C PRO A 242 -9.40 10.79 14.65
N LYS A 243 -9.27 11.64 15.67
CA LYS A 243 -10.32 12.61 16.00
C LYS A 243 -10.46 13.62 14.87
N VAL A 244 -11.65 14.21 14.75
CA VAL A 244 -11.92 15.24 13.73
C VAL A 244 -10.94 16.41 13.85
N THR A 245 -10.54 16.79 15.07
CA THR A 245 -9.54 17.83 15.33
C THR A 245 -8.19 17.52 14.70
N ASP A 246 -7.70 16.29 14.89
CA ASP A 246 -6.37 15.87 14.43
C ASP A 246 -6.31 15.83 12.90
N ILE A 247 -7.45 15.53 12.27
CA ILE A 247 -7.59 15.54 10.80
C ILE A 247 -7.60 16.97 10.25
N ILE A 248 -8.26 17.90 10.94
CA ILE A 248 -8.32 19.32 10.53
C ILE A 248 -6.97 19.99 10.70
N ASP A 249 -6.26 19.69 11.80
CA ASP A 249 -4.95 20.26 12.10
C ASP A 249 -3.83 19.65 11.23
N GLY A 250 -4.16 18.70 10.34
CA GLY A 250 -3.23 18.04 9.43
C GLY A 250 -2.29 17.04 10.09
N ALA A 251 -2.52 16.72 11.36
CA ALA A 251 -1.72 15.77 12.14
C ALA A 251 -2.01 14.31 11.74
N ALA A 252 -3.20 14.01 11.21
CA ALA A 252 -3.57 12.69 10.73
C ALA A 252 -4.54 12.75 9.54
N THR A 253 -4.70 11.63 8.83
CA THR A 253 -5.71 11.48 7.78
C THR A 253 -6.75 10.44 8.16
N VAL A 254 -7.92 10.46 7.49
CA VAL A 254 -8.98 9.44 7.65
C VAL A 254 -8.49 8.02 7.33
N ARG A 255 -7.30 7.88 6.72
CA ARG A 255 -6.69 6.58 6.38
C ARG A 255 -5.82 6.00 7.49
N ASP A 256 -5.45 6.82 8.46
CA ASP A 256 -4.52 6.45 9.52
C ASP A 256 -5.29 5.77 10.67
N LEU A 257 -5.69 4.52 10.43
CA LEU A 257 -6.27 3.67 11.47
C LEU A 257 -5.25 3.48 12.60
N ARG A 258 -5.64 3.83 13.82
CA ARG A 258 -4.82 3.66 15.03
C ARG A 258 -5.51 2.78 16.06
N ASP A 259 -4.73 2.25 16.98
CA ASP A 259 -5.28 1.55 18.14
C ASP A 259 -5.95 2.58 19.07
N VAL A 260 -6.92 2.13 19.87
CA VAL A 260 -7.63 3.02 20.81
C VAL A 260 -6.70 3.35 21.97
N GLU A 261 -6.55 4.64 22.26
CA GLU A 261 -5.65 5.12 23.30
C GLU A 261 -6.41 5.40 24.59
N LEU A 262 -5.70 5.40 25.72
CA LEU A 262 -6.29 5.67 27.04
C LEU A 262 -6.99 7.03 27.08
N ASP A 263 -6.48 8.03 26.37
CA ASP A 263 -7.05 9.37 26.29
C ASP A 263 -8.40 9.43 25.57
N ASP A 264 -8.65 8.52 24.62
CA ASP A 264 -9.97 8.36 23.97
C ASP A 264 -11.03 7.86 24.96
N LEU A 265 -10.59 7.12 25.97
CA LEU A 265 -11.44 6.57 27.03
C LEU A 265 -11.51 7.49 28.24
N LEU A 266 -10.47 8.25 28.57
CA LEU A 266 -10.46 9.12 29.75
C LEU A 266 -11.19 10.44 29.54
N GLY A 267 -11.41 10.86 28.29
CA GLY A 267 -12.32 11.96 27.97
C GLY A 267 -11.90 13.32 28.52
N ARG A 268 -10.62 13.51 28.83
CA ARG A 268 -10.14 14.85 29.13
C ARG A 268 -10.23 15.66 27.84
N GLN A 269 -11.11 16.65 27.82
CA GLN A 269 -10.87 17.79 26.93
C GLN A 269 -9.48 18.29 27.30
N PRO A 270 -8.51 18.34 26.38
CA PRO A 270 -7.25 18.99 26.66
C PRO A 270 -7.60 20.42 27.09
N VAL A 271 -7.40 20.71 28.37
CA VAL A 271 -7.66 22.05 28.90
C VAL A 271 -6.69 22.95 28.15
N LYS A 272 -7.21 23.88 27.35
CA LYS A 272 -6.38 24.94 26.78
C LYS A 272 -5.82 25.72 27.95
N LEU A 273 -4.54 25.51 28.24
CA LEU A 273 -3.83 26.25 29.26
C LEU A 273 -3.82 27.72 28.83
N ASP A 274 -4.33 28.59 29.69
CA ASP A 274 -4.21 30.03 29.52
C ASP A 274 -2.76 30.43 29.82
N TRP A 275 -1.90 30.28 28.81
CA TRP A 275 -0.49 30.62 28.91
C TRP A 275 -0.29 32.08 29.31
N SER A 276 -1.17 33.00 28.88
CA SER A 276 -1.07 34.41 29.23
C SER A 276 -1.30 34.66 30.73
N GLY A 277 -2.30 34.00 31.31
CA GLY A 277 -2.55 34.05 32.75
C GLY A 277 -1.46 33.36 33.57
N ILE A 278 -0.92 32.24 33.08
CA ILE A 278 0.16 31.49 33.74
C ILE A 278 1.48 32.29 33.72
N GLU A 279 1.85 32.87 32.57
CA GLU A 279 3.02 33.75 32.44
C GLU A 279 2.90 34.97 33.35
N ALA A 280 1.77 35.68 33.32
CA ALA A 280 1.53 36.80 34.23
C ALA A 280 1.55 36.39 35.71
N GLY A 281 1.12 35.17 36.01
CA GLY A 281 1.07 34.62 37.36
C GLY A 281 2.41 34.16 37.91
N LEU A 282 3.36 33.75 37.06
CA LEU A 282 4.64 33.15 37.46
C LEU A 282 5.85 34.03 37.17
N SER A 283 5.74 34.97 36.22
CA SER A 283 6.86 35.82 35.83
C SER A 283 7.38 36.64 37.00
N GLY A 284 8.71 36.67 37.16
CA GLY A 284 9.38 37.39 38.24
C GLY A 284 9.18 36.83 39.65
N LYS A 285 8.56 35.65 39.81
CA LYS A 285 8.36 35.00 41.11
C LYS A 285 9.39 33.92 41.40
N CYS A 286 9.56 33.59 42.68
CA CYS A 286 10.29 32.40 43.11
C CYS A 286 9.32 31.22 43.16
N VAL A 287 9.63 30.14 42.44
CA VAL A 287 8.76 28.96 42.31
C VAL A 287 9.50 27.70 42.74
N LEU A 288 8.93 26.94 43.67
CA LEU A 288 9.44 25.64 44.10
C LEU A 288 8.63 24.51 43.46
N ILE A 289 9.31 23.56 42.81
CA ILE A 289 8.70 22.35 42.27
C ILE A 289 9.15 21.14 43.09
N THR A 290 8.21 20.50 43.78
CA THR A 290 8.44 19.25 44.50
C THR A 290 8.23 18.05 43.57
N GLY A 291 9.10 17.04 43.69
CA GLY A 291 9.13 15.90 42.78
C GLY A 291 9.62 16.26 41.37
N SER A 292 10.52 17.25 41.25
CA SER A 292 11.00 17.79 39.97
C SER A 292 11.69 16.76 39.06
N GLY A 293 12.16 15.65 39.61
CA GLY A 293 12.76 14.55 38.88
C GLY A 293 11.79 13.48 38.38
N GLY A 294 10.51 13.56 38.77
CA GLY A 294 9.46 12.67 38.30
C GLY A 294 8.95 13.00 36.88
N SER A 295 8.10 12.14 36.32
CA SER A 295 7.51 12.35 34.98
C SER A 295 6.70 13.65 34.89
N ILE A 296 5.88 13.93 35.90
CA ILE A 296 5.07 15.16 35.96
C ILE A 296 5.92 16.37 36.36
N GLY A 297 6.74 16.24 37.41
CA GLY A 297 7.53 17.36 37.92
C GLY A 297 8.58 17.86 36.93
N SER A 298 9.19 16.97 36.13
CA SER A 298 10.17 17.35 35.12
C SER A 298 9.52 18.13 33.97
N GLU A 299 8.30 17.79 33.59
CA GLU A 299 7.55 18.52 32.56
C GLU A 299 7.05 19.87 33.10
N LEU A 300 6.54 19.91 34.34
CA LEU A 300 6.19 21.17 35.01
C LEU A 300 7.41 22.10 35.11
N SER A 301 8.59 21.58 35.41
CA SER A 301 9.81 22.38 35.52
C SER A 301 10.19 23.04 34.20
N ARG A 302 10.04 22.34 33.06
CA ARG A 302 10.26 22.91 31.73
C ARG A 302 9.23 23.98 31.38
N GLN A 303 7.97 23.77 31.74
CA GLN A 303 6.89 24.71 31.43
C GLN A 303 6.98 25.98 32.28
N VAL A 304 7.24 25.85 33.57
CA VAL A 304 7.44 27.00 34.47
C VAL A 304 8.66 27.80 34.05
N LEU A 305 9.75 27.16 33.61
CA LEU A 305 10.93 27.86 33.10
C LEU A 305 10.60 28.81 31.94
N ARG A 306 9.73 28.38 31.02
CA ARG A 306 9.26 29.20 29.88
C ARG A 306 8.44 30.41 30.32
N ALA A 307 7.79 30.34 31.48
CA ALA A 307 7.00 31.43 32.03
C ALA A 307 7.84 32.57 32.64
N GLY A 308 9.17 32.46 32.63
CA GLY A 308 10.11 33.50 33.07
C GLY A 308 10.04 33.85 34.56
N PRO A 309 10.09 32.88 35.49
CA PRO A 309 10.16 33.16 36.93
C PRO A 309 11.50 33.85 37.27
N ALA A 310 11.57 34.52 38.42
CA ALA A 310 12.84 35.08 38.91
C ALA A 310 13.80 33.97 39.37
N GLN A 311 13.26 32.91 39.98
CA GLN A 311 14.03 31.79 40.48
C GLN A 311 13.18 30.51 40.45
N LEU A 312 13.78 29.40 40.02
CA LEU A 312 13.15 28.08 39.97
C LEU A 312 13.90 27.11 40.89
N ILE A 313 13.27 26.73 42.00
CA ILE A 313 13.84 25.81 42.99
C ILE A 313 13.34 24.39 42.70
N LEU A 314 14.26 23.44 42.60
CA LEU A 314 13.96 22.04 42.30
C LEU A 314 14.12 21.20 43.58
N PHE A 315 13.03 20.56 44.02
CA PHE A 315 13.07 19.64 45.17
C PHE A 315 12.69 18.23 44.75
N GLU A 316 13.55 17.27 45.03
CA GLU A 316 13.36 15.86 44.67
C GLU A 316 14.09 14.97 45.69
N LYS A 317 13.51 13.80 45.96
CA LYS A 317 14.07 12.81 46.88
C LYS A 317 15.22 12.03 46.23
N ASN A 318 15.13 11.80 44.91
CA ASN A 318 16.15 11.10 44.14
C ASN A 318 17.20 12.08 43.57
N GLU A 319 18.43 12.00 44.07
CA GLU A 319 19.55 12.85 43.67
C GLU A 319 19.90 12.74 42.18
N PHE A 320 19.87 11.53 41.60
CA PHE A 320 20.17 11.32 40.18
C PHE A 320 19.15 12.04 39.30
N ASN A 321 17.85 11.91 39.62
CA ASN A 321 16.80 12.57 38.84
C ASN A 321 16.88 14.10 38.98
N LEU A 322 17.16 14.60 40.18
CA LEU A 322 17.36 16.04 40.45
C LEU A 322 18.52 16.60 39.61
N TYR A 323 19.66 15.92 39.62
CA TYR A 323 20.84 16.32 38.85
C TYR A 323 20.55 16.36 37.34
N MET A 324 19.88 15.32 36.83
CA MET A 324 19.55 15.21 35.41
C MET A 324 18.61 16.33 34.96
N ILE A 325 17.54 16.62 35.71
CA ILE A 325 16.61 17.68 35.33
C ILE A 325 17.24 19.07 35.47
N LYS A 326 18.00 19.34 36.54
CA LYS A 326 18.70 20.62 36.74
C LYS A 326 19.60 20.95 35.56
N ARG A 327 20.42 19.99 35.12
CA ARG A 327 21.31 20.14 33.96
C ARG A 327 20.55 20.44 32.67
N VAL A 328 19.38 19.82 32.44
CA VAL A 328 18.56 20.08 31.26
C VAL A 328 17.99 21.51 31.27
N LEU A 329 17.57 22.00 32.43
CA LEU A 329 16.99 23.34 32.56
C LEU A 329 18.04 24.44 32.48
N GLU A 330 19.21 24.26 33.09
CA GLU A 330 20.35 25.19 32.99
C GLU A 330 20.87 25.33 31.55
N GLN A 331 20.75 24.29 30.73
CA GLN A 331 21.10 24.37 29.31
C GLN A 331 20.05 25.14 28.49
N ALA A 332 18.82 25.23 28.97
CA ALA A 332 17.70 25.82 28.24
C ALA A 332 17.54 27.33 28.45
N THR A 333 18.12 27.90 29.50
CA THR A 333 18.05 29.35 29.78
C THR A 333 19.27 29.87 30.55
N HIS A 334 19.64 31.12 30.31
CA HIS A 334 20.70 31.83 31.05
C HIS A 334 20.15 32.94 31.95
N ASP A 335 18.85 33.25 31.84
CA ASP A 335 18.24 34.42 32.48
C ASP A 335 17.46 34.09 33.76
N VAL A 336 17.24 32.80 34.04
CA VAL A 336 16.51 32.32 35.22
C VAL A 336 17.46 31.51 36.10
N GLU A 337 17.55 31.87 37.38
CA GLU A 337 18.33 31.12 38.35
C GLU A 337 17.63 29.80 38.70
N VAL A 338 18.27 28.67 38.39
CA VAL A 338 17.78 27.31 38.71
C VAL A 338 18.55 26.78 39.92
N VAL A 339 17.84 26.59 41.04
CA VAL A 339 18.39 26.19 42.35
C VAL A 339 18.13 24.72 42.63
#